data_AF-A0A8S9FXT9-F1
#
_entry.id   AF-A0A8S9FXT9-F1
#
_cell.length_a   1.000
_cell.length_b   1.000
_cell.length_c   1.000
_cell.angle_alpha   90.00
_cell.angle_beta   90.00
_cell.angle_gamma   90.00
#
_symmetry.space_group_name_H-M   'P 1'
#
loop_
_entity.id
_entity.type
_entity.pdbx_description
1 polymer ?
#
loop_
_entity_poly.entity_id
_entity_poly.type
_entity_poly.pdbx_seq_one_letter_code
_entity_poly.pdbx_strand_id
1 'polypeptide(L)'
;MSPCMERAVLDQLADYFMRRLAGYPTTLKEDDALLADPSLNPRKRVATRLVRLEKKMLAACLVATVDLLNELPDTTISPCPAPYAPSLK
;
A
#
# COMPACT_ATOMS: atom_id res chain seq x y z
N MET A 1 16.56 3.60 -17.65
CA MET A 1 15.84 4.44 -16.68
C MET A 1 16.88 5.12 -15.80
N SER A 2 16.65 6.35 -15.36
CA SER A 2 17.53 6.97 -14.36
C SER A 2 17.08 6.56 -12.95
N PRO A 3 18.01 6.38 -11.99
CA PRO A 3 17.65 6.07 -10.59
C PRO A 3 16.66 7.08 -9.98
N CYS A 4 16.72 8.33 -10.41
CA CYS A 4 15.82 9.40 -10.01
C CYS A 4 14.39 9.22 -10.56
N MET A 5 14.23 8.67 -11.76
CA MET A 5 12.92 8.35 -12.33
C MET A 5 12.30 7.14 -11.62
N GLU A 6 13.11 6.14 -11.30
CA GLU A 6 12.68 4.95 -10.55
C GLU A 6 12.22 5.32 -9.14
N ARG A 7 12.97 6.19 -8.44
CA ARG A 7 12.56 6.76 -7.16
C ARG A 7 11.21 7.48 -7.24
N ALA A 8 11.02 8.37 -8.20
CA ALA A 8 9.78 9.13 -8.34
C ALA A 8 8.55 8.24 -8.61
N VAL A 9 8.74 7.09 -9.27
CA VAL A 9 7.65 6.13 -9.49
C VAL A 9 7.36 5.33 -8.22
N LEU A 10 8.40 4.87 -7.53
CA LEU A 10 8.23 4.12 -6.28
C LEU A 10 7.65 4.99 -5.17
N ASP A 11 8.04 6.26 -5.07
CA ASP A 11 7.44 7.23 -4.14
C ASP A 11 5.94 7.41 -4.42
N GLN A 12 5.55 7.59 -5.69
CA GLN A 12 4.13 7.67 -6.07
C GLN A 12 3.37 6.38 -5.76
N LEU A 13 4.00 5.22 -5.94
CA LEU A 13 3.39 3.93 -5.68
C LEU A 13 3.18 3.70 -4.17
N ALA A 14 4.17 4.07 -3.37
CA ALA A 14 4.07 4.04 -1.91
C ALA A 14 2.94 4.96 -1.42
N ASP A 15 2.90 6.20 -1.92
CA ASP A 15 1.83 7.16 -1.61
C ASP A 15 0.44 6.62 -1.99
N TYR A 16 0.32 5.99 -3.17
CA TYR A 16 -0.93 5.37 -3.61
C TYR A 16 -1.38 4.26 -2.64
N PHE A 17 -0.48 3.34 -2.28
CA PHE A 17 -0.82 2.27 -1.34
C PHE A 17 -1.16 2.80 0.05
N MET A 18 -0.45 3.82 0.55
CA MET A 18 -0.75 4.46 1.82
C MET A 18 -2.15 5.11 1.81
N ARG A 19 -2.47 5.89 0.77
CA ARG A 19 -3.80 6.51 0.62
C ARG A 19 -4.90 5.47 0.51
N ARG A 20 -4.67 4.40 -0.26
CA ARG A 20 -5.62 3.30 -0.43
C ARG A 20 -5.88 2.59 0.91
N LEU A 21 -4.84 2.32 1.69
CA LEU A 21 -4.97 1.70 3.03
C LEU A 21 -5.68 2.63 4.02
N ALA A 22 -5.38 3.93 4.00
CA ALA A 22 -6.05 4.93 4.84
C ALA A 22 -7.53 5.14 4.49
N GLY A 23 -7.93 4.81 3.25
CA GLY A 23 -9.32 4.90 2.81
C GLY A 23 -10.26 3.82 3.36
N TYR A 24 -9.72 2.77 4.00
CA TYR A 24 -10.58 1.76 4.63
C TYR A 24 -11.11 2.24 5.98
N PRO A 25 -12.40 1.96 6.29
CA PRO A 25 -13.01 2.36 7.55
C PRO A 25 -12.55 1.50 8.75
N THR A 26 -11.87 0.38 8.50
CA THR A 26 -11.40 -0.54 9.55
C THR A 26 -9.92 -0.84 9.39
N THR A 27 -9.26 -1.21 10.49
CA THR A 27 -7.87 -1.69 10.48
C THR A 27 -7.79 -3.22 10.35
N LEU A 28 -6.62 -3.76 10.03
CA LEU A 28 -6.40 -5.22 10.01
C LEU A 28 -6.71 -5.87 11.37
N LYS A 29 -6.36 -5.18 12.48
CA LYS A 29 -6.62 -5.68 13.84
C LYS A 29 -8.11 -5.72 14.16
N GLU A 30 -8.86 -4.72 13.70
CA GLU A 30 -10.31 -4.69 13.86
C GLU A 30 -10.99 -5.76 13.01
N ASP A 31 -10.52 -5.99 11.77
CA ASP A 31 -11.02 -7.08 10.93
C ASP A 31 -10.74 -8.44 11.58
N ASP A 32 -9.57 -8.64 12.19
CA ASP A 32 -9.24 -9.86 12.93
C ASP A 32 -10.17 -10.06 14.14
N ALA A 33 -10.44 -9.00 14.90
CA ALA A 33 -11.37 -9.03 16.03
C ALA A 33 -12.81 -9.34 15.59
N LEU A 34 -13.28 -8.74 14.49
CA LEU A 34 -14.60 -9.03 13.92
C LEU A 34 -14.72 -10.49 13.47
N LEU A 35 -13.66 -11.06 12.87
CA LEU A 35 -13.67 -12.45 12.42
C LEU A 35 -13.61 -13.47 13.56
N ALA A 36 -13.09 -13.07 14.72
CA ALA A 36 -13.09 -13.90 15.92
C ALA A 36 -14.49 -14.03 16.56
N ASP A 37 -15.43 -13.12 16.25
CA ASP A 37 -16.80 -13.19 16.74
C ASP A 37 -17.60 -14.32 16.05
N PRO A 38 -18.01 -15.37 16.81
CA PRO A 38 -18.77 -16.48 16.27
C PRO A 38 -20.19 -16.07 15.84
N SER A 39 -20.74 -15.00 16.43
CA SER A 39 -22.10 -14.50 16.16
C SER A 39 -22.19 -13.60 14.91
N LEU A 40 -21.04 -13.28 14.30
CA LEU A 40 -20.99 -12.43 13.12
C LEU A 40 -21.82 -13.00 11.96
N ASN A 41 -22.68 -12.16 11.39
CA ASN A 41 -23.49 -12.50 10.22
C ASN A 41 -22.60 -13.10 9.09
N PRO A 42 -23.00 -14.23 8.46
CA PRO A 42 -22.20 -14.89 7.43
C PRO A 42 -21.81 -13.98 6.25
N ARG A 43 -22.70 -13.10 5.79
CA ARG A 43 -22.39 -12.14 4.71
C ARG A 43 -21.35 -11.12 5.15
N LYS A 44 -21.48 -10.60 6.37
CA LYS A 44 -20.51 -9.67 6.95
C LYS A 44 -19.15 -10.35 7.14
N ARG A 45 -19.13 -11.60 7.58
CA ARG A 45 -17.91 -12.42 7.70
C ARG A 45 -17.17 -12.55 6.37
N VAL A 46 -17.88 -12.84 5.28
CA VAL A 46 -17.26 -12.94 3.94
C VAL A 46 -16.71 -11.58 3.51
N ALA A 47 -17.49 -10.50 3.65
CA ALA A 47 -17.03 -9.15 3.31
C ALA A 47 -15.76 -8.76 4.10
N THR A 48 -15.74 -8.98 5.42
CA THR A 48 -14.57 -8.71 6.26
C THR A 48 -13.36 -9.54 5.85
N ARG A 49 -13.53 -10.81 5.46
CA ARG A 49 -12.42 -11.64 4.95
C ARG A 49 -11.83 -11.09 3.65
N LEU A 50 -12.68 -10.67 2.72
CA LEU A 50 -12.24 -10.12 1.43
C LEU A 50 -11.49 -8.80 1.61
N VAL A 51 -12.07 -7.88 2.40
CA VAL A 51 -11.46 -6.58 2.70
C VAL A 51 -10.12 -6.77 3.43
N ARG A 52 -10.07 -7.68 4.39
CA ARG A 52 -8.82 -8.02 5.10
C ARG A 52 -7.75 -8.56 4.14
N LEU A 53 -8.13 -9.40 3.18
CA LEU A 53 -7.21 -9.96 2.19
C LEU A 53 -6.63 -8.87 1.30
N GLU A 54 -7.47 -7.97 0.78
CA GLU A 54 -7.03 -6.82 -0.02
C GLU A 54 -6.05 -5.93 0.77
N LYS A 55 -6.37 -5.60 2.03
CA LYS A 55 -5.47 -4.84 2.92
C LYS A 55 -4.13 -5.52 3.13
N LYS A 56 -4.10 -6.84 3.32
CA LYS A 56 -2.84 -7.59 3.47
C LYS A 56 -1.99 -7.54 2.21
N MET A 57 -2.60 -7.67 1.04
CA MET A 57 -1.89 -7.55 -0.24
C MET A 57 -1.32 -6.14 -0.42
N LEU A 58 -2.14 -5.10 -0.18
CA LEU A 58 -1.71 -3.71 -0.27
C LEU A 58 -0.57 -3.38 0.70
N ALA A 59 -0.65 -3.85 1.95
CA ALA A 59 0.41 -3.66 2.94
C ALA A 59 1.70 -4.36 2.53
N ALA A 60 1.62 -5.59 2.00
CA ALA A 60 2.79 -6.31 1.48
C ALA A 60 3.41 -5.59 0.27
N CYS A 61 2.60 -5.08 -0.65
CA CYS A 61 3.07 -4.29 -1.79
C CYS A 61 3.74 -2.97 -1.34
N LEU A 62 3.18 -2.30 -0.32
CA LEU A 62 3.80 -1.10 0.26
C LEU A 62 5.18 -1.41 0.85
N VAL A 63 5.29 -2.49 1.64
CA VAL A 63 6.58 -2.91 2.21
C VAL A 63 7.59 -3.20 1.10
N ALA A 64 7.22 -3.99 0.10
CA ALA A 64 8.11 -4.28 -1.04
C ALA A 64 8.52 -3.01 -1.81
N THR A 65 7.63 -2.01 -1.92
CA THR A 65 7.95 -0.73 -2.57
C THR A 65 8.96 0.08 -1.76
N VAL A 66 8.81 0.10 -0.43
CA VAL A 66 9.74 0.78 0.48
C VAL A 66 11.10 0.07 0.48
N ASP A 67 11.12 -1.27 0.44
CA ASP A 67 12.35 -2.03 0.36
C ASP A 67 13.12 -1.69 -0.93
N LEU A 68 12.42 -1.63 -2.08
CA LEU A 68 13.01 -1.19 -3.35
C LEU A 68 13.54 0.25 -3.29
N LEU A 69 12.84 1.17 -2.59
CA LEU A 69 13.32 2.53 -2.37
C LEU A 69 14.62 2.57 -1.57
N ASN A 70 14.75 1.71 -0.56
CA ASN A 70 15.95 1.62 0.29
C ASN A 70 17.16 1.03 -0.43
N GLU A 71 16.94 0.30 -1.53
CA GLU A 71 18.02 -0.24 -2.38
C GLU A 71 18.56 0.79 -3.39
N LEU A 72 17.89 1.94 -3.56
CA LEU A 72 18.33 2.97 -4.50
C LEU A 72 19.57 3.71 -4.01
N PRO A 73 20.48 4.13 -4.91
CA PRO A 73 21.67 4.87 -4.54
C PRO A 73 21.35 6.25 -3.94
N ASP A 74 22.13 6.67 -2.94
CA ASP A 74 21.97 7.94 -2.20
C ASP A 74 21.98 9.21 -3.06
N THR A 75 22.48 9.11 -4.30
CA THR A 75 22.47 10.21 -5.27
C THR A 75 21.07 10.57 -5.78
N THR A 76 20.05 9.82 -5.39
CA THR A 76 18.64 10.05 -5.74
C THR A 76 17.93 10.96 -4.74
N ILE A 77 18.45 12.16 -4.46
CA ILE A 77 17.86 13.05 -3.45
C ILE A 77 16.58 13.71 -4.01
N SER A 78 15.46 13.57 -3.29
CA SER A 78 14.18 14.24 -3.60
C SER A 78 14.27 15.76 -3.29
N PRO A 79 13.72 16.67 -4.13
CA PRO A 79 12.79 16.43 -5.24
C PRO A 79 13.52 16.07 -6.54
N CYS A 80 13.13 14.93 -7.10
CA CYS A 80 13.63 14.45 -8.38
C CYS A 80 12.80 15.05 -9.52
N PRO A 81 13.38 15.84 -10.45
CA PRO A 81 12.66 16.29 -11.63
C PRO A 81 12.49 15.08 -12.57
N ALA A 82 11.38 14.38 -12.44
CA ALA A 82 11.01 13.24 -13.27
C ALA A 82 9.87 13.63 -14.23
N PRO A 83 10.14 14.41 -15.29
CA PRO A 83 9.09 14.96 -16.17
C PRO A 83 8.31 13.89 -16.95
N TYR A 84 8.85 12.67 -17.04
CA TYR A 84 8.21 11.53 -17.71
C TYR A 84 7.74 10.46 -16.73
N ALA A 85 7.74 10.73 -15.41
CA ALA A 85 7.21 9.76 -14.46
C ALA A 85 5.72 9.56 -14.71
N PRO A 86 5.23 8.31 -14.80
CA PRO A 86 3.81 8.04 -14.86
C PRO A 86 3.11 8.62 -13.62
N SER A 87 1.95 9.23 -13.83
CA SER A 87 1.06 9.66 -12.75
C SER A 87 0.16 8.49 -12.36
N LEU A 88 0.40 7.95 -11.17
CA LEU A 88 -0.54 7.01 -10.55
C LEU A 88 -1.70 7.82 -9.96
N LYS A 89 -2.94 7.51 -10.34
CA LYS A 89 -4.16 8.17 -9.85
C LYS A 89 -4.68 7.51 -8.58
#